data_AF-A0A0M8TIZ7-F1
#
_entry.id   AF-A0A0M8TIZ7-F1
#
_cell.length_a   1.000
_cell.length_b   1.000
_cell.length_c   1.000
_cell.angle_alpha   90.00
_cell.angle_beta   90.00
_cell.angle_gamma   90.00
#
_symmetry.space_group_name_H-M   'P 1'
#
loop_
_entity.id
_entity.type
_entity.pdbx_description
1 polymer ?
#
loop_
_entity_poly.entity_id
_entity_poly.type
_entity_poly.pdbx_seq_one_letter_code
_entity_poly.pdbx_strand_id
1 'polypeptide(L)'
;MPRVTGRGQERQVRSKILGVVVGAVAVLGPVLLLTHEVSATQSTTGLDHYSAVTIDGHWVLKSNIVAGRTLSLYHPLPWVGTSLTDMSCPTGLKAVAGTRLTCHGTRGDGSLVDVPVKVVAVTDSSVTWKFDR
;
A
#
# COMPACT_ATOMS: atom_id res chain seq x y z
N MET A 1 -8.31 10.69 78.85
CA MET A 1 -9.15 11.34 77.80
C MET A 1 -8.58 12.72 77.52
N PRO A 2 -8.61 13.30 76.30
CA PRO A 2 -8.67 12.78 74.91
C PRO A 2 -7.26 12.94 74.23
N ARG A 3 -6.94 12.80 72.92
CA ARG A 3 -7.69 12.73 71.66
C ARG A 3 -6.82 12.05 70.58
N VAL A 4 -7.44 11.17 69.79
CA VAL A 4 -6.92 10.61 68.53
C VAL A 4 -7.15 11.59 67.37
N THR A 5 -6.15 11.86 66.54
CA THR A 5 -6.20 12.10 65.07
C THR A 5 -4.74 12.10 64.59
N GLY A 6 -4.23 11.39 63.58
CA GLY A 6 -4.79 10.63 62.47
C GLY A 6 -4.06 11.06 61.18
N ARG A 7 -3.43 10.09 60.48
CA ARG A 7 -2.74 10.14 59.16
C ARG A 7 -1.35 10.79 59.11
N GLY A 8 -0.32 10.18 58.54
CA GLY A 8 -0.21 8.91 57.82
C GLY A 8 1.14 8.86 57.09
N GLN A 9 1.91 7.81 57.39
CA GLN A 9 3.05 7.16 56.70
C GLN A 9 4.03 8.02 55.88
N GLU A 10 5.29 8.18 56.30
CA GLU A 10 6.37 7.18 56.27
C GLU A 10 6.77 6.68 54.86
N ARG A 11 7.95 7.11 54.41
CA ARG A 11 9.15 6.30 54.04
C ARG A 11 10.09 7.21 53.23
N GLN A 12 11.25 7.58 53.78
CA GLN A 12 12.58 7.05 53.40
C GLN A 12 12.68 6.65 51.91
N VAL A 13 13.70 7.04 51.15
CA VAL A 13 15.11 6.73 51.40
C VAL A 13 16.03 7.71 50.65
N ARG A 14 17.23 7.90 51.20
CA ARG A 14 18.32 8.76 50.70
C ARG A 14 19.00 8.21 49.44
N SER A 15 19.60 9.13 48.68
CA SER A 15 20.95 9.08 48.06
C SER A 15 21.05 8.94 46.54
N LYS A 16 21.74 9.95 45.95
CA LYS A 16 22.65 10.00 44.77
C LYS A 16 22.19 9.22 43.52
N ILE A 17 22.20 9.80 42.31
CA ILE A 17 23.35 9.84 41.38
C ILE A 17 22.94 10.73 40.18
N LEU A 18 23.91 11.46 39.61
CA LEU A 18 23.83 12.26 38.39
C LEU A 18 23.28 11.47 37.19
N GLY A 19 22.50 12.12 36.34
CA GLY A 19 22.15 11.61 35.01
C GLY A 19 21.67 12.71 34.08
N VAL A 20 22.58 13.24 33.27
CA VAL A 20 22.25 14.04 32.08
C VAL A 20 21.57 13.10 31.08
N VAL A 21 20.36 13.47 30.63
CA VAL A 21 19.79 12.96 29.40
C VAL A 21 19.33 14.16 28.58
N VAL A 22 20.19 14.64 27.68
CA VAL A 22 19.78 15.53 26.60
C VAL A 22 19.03 14.65 25.59
N GLY A 23 17.72 14.54 25.77
CA GLY A 23 16.84 13.86 24.83
C GLY A 23 16.66 14.72 23.59
N ALA A 24 17.20 14.28 22.45
CA ALA A 24 16.83 14.85 21.16
C ALA A 24 15.34 14.59 20.92
N VAL A 25 14.55 15.66 20.81
CA VAL A 25 13.14 15.57 20.43
C VAL A 25 13.10 15.27 18.94
N ALA A 26 13.03 13.98 18.59
CA ALA A 26 12.64 13.58 17.25
C ALA A 26 11.14 13.86 17.09
N VAL A 27 10.80 14.92 16.35
CA VAL A 27 9.42 15.21 15.96
C VAL A 27 9.00 14.16 14.92
N LEU A 28 8.49 13.02 15.38
CA LEU A 28 7.74 12.12 14.54
C LEU A 28 6.36 12.76 14.32
N GLY A 29 6.23 13.48 13.22
CA GLY A 29 4.93 13.96 12.75
C GLY A 29 3.98 12.78 12.52
N PRO A 30 2.67 12.92 12.78
CA PRO A 30 1.73 11.86 12.48
C PRO A 30 1.65 11.67 10.97
N VAL A 31 2.18 10.54 10.48
CA VAL A 31 1.82 10.05 9.15
C VAL A 31 0.35 9.63 9.25
N LEU A 32 -0.54 10.51 8.78
CA LEU A 32 -1.95 10.21 8.60
C LEU A 32 -2.07 9.05 7.60
N LEU A 33 -2.14 7.82 8.11
CA LEU A 33 -2.65 6.68 7.37
C LEU A 33 -4.14 6.89 7.18
N LEU A 34 -4.52 7.64 6.15
CA LEU A 34 -5.86 7.58 5.59
C LEU A 34 -6.02 6.18 5.00
N THR A 35 -6.53 5.24 5.81
CA THR A 35 -7.14 4.00 5.31
C THR A 35 -8.40 4.36 4.56
N HIS A 36 -8.25 4.70 3.28
CA HIS A 36 -9.36 4.87 2.37
C HIS A 36 -9.68 3.52 1.75
N GLU A 37 -10.77 2.89 2.19
CA GLU A 37 -11.60 1.93 1.44
C GLU A 37 -10.86 1.17 0.31
N VAL A 38 -9.89 0.32 0.68
CA VAL A 38 -9.08 -0.45 -0.28
C VAL A 38 -9.85 -1.70 -0.71
N SER A 39 -11.03 -1.51 -1.32
CA SER A 39 -11.82 -2.62 -1.82
C SER A 39 -11.41 -2.96 -3.26
N ALA A 40 -10.62 -4.03 -3.37
CA ALA A 40 -10.40 -4.88 -4.55
C ALA A 40 -9.69 -4.30 -5.79
N THR A 41 -9.38 -3.01 -5.88
CA THR A 41 -8.73 -2.44 -7.09
C THR A 41 -7.23 -2.18 -6.98
N GLN A 42 -6.62 -2.46 -5.83
CA GLN A 42 -5.18 -2.29 -5.59
C GLN A 42 -4.47 -3.64 -5.58
N SER A 43 -3.25 -3.68 -6.11
CA SER A 43 -2.35 -4.83 -6.05
C SER A 43 -0.94 -4.38 -5.68
N THR A 44 -0.31 -5.14 -4.78
CA THR A 44 1.13 -5.03 -4.49
C THR A 44 1.81 -6.24 -5.09
N THR A 45 2.83 -6.00 -5.92
CA THR A 45 3.58 -7.04 -6.60
C THR A 45 5.06 -6.91 -6.28
N GLY A 46 5.73 -8.02 -6.01
CA GLY A 46 7.19 -8.05 -5.88
C GLY A 46 7.86 -7.64 -7.18
N LEU A 47 9.06 -7.07 -7.08
CA LEU A 47 9.92 -6.74 -8.20
C LEU A 47 11.10 -7.72 -8.17
N ASP A 48 10.92 -8.85 -8.85
CA ASP A 48 11.87 -9.95 -8.93
C ASP A 48 12.01 -10.42 -10.39
N HIS A 49 12.94 -11.33 -10.68
CA HIS A 49 13.22 -11.76 -12.04
C HIS A 49 12.07 -12.53 -12.71
N TYR A 50 11.14 -13.10 -11.94
CA TYR A 50 9.94 -13.73 -12.48
C TYR A 50 8.87 -12.71 -12.87
N SER A 51 8.71 -11.67 -12.06
CA SER A 51 7.61 -10.69 -12.18
C SER A 51 7.99 -9.42 -12.95
N ALA A 52 9.25 -9.03 -12.95
CA ALA A 52 9.73 -7.75 -13.46
C ALA A 52 11.01 -7.90 -14.31
N VAL A 53 11.34 -6.84 -15.03
CA VAL A 53 12.60 -6.66 -15.76
C VAL A 53 13.13 -5.26 -15.51
N THR A 54 14.44 -5.05 -15.64
CA THR A 54 15.04 -3.72 -15.51
C THR A 54 15.25 -3.12 -16.90
N ILE A 55 14.72 -1.92 -17.11
CA ILE A 55 14.91 -1.12 -18.34
C ILE A 55 15.40 0.26 -17.92
N ASP A 56 16.53 0.70 -18.48
CA ASP A 56 17.16 1.98 -18.16
C ASP A 56 17.41 2.21 -16.65
N GLY A 57 17.70 1.14 -15.91
CA GLY A 57 17.92 1.19 -14.46
C GLY A 57 16.65 1.25 -13.61
N HIS A 58 15.47 1.16 -14.22
CA HIS A 58 14.19 1.09 -13.50
C HIS A 58 13.57 -0.28 -13.61
N TRP A 59 13.01 -0.77 -12.51
CA TRP A 59 12.14 -1.94 -12.55
C TRP A 59 10.87 -1.65 -13.36
N VAL A 60 10.50 -2.61 -14.17
CA VAL A 60 9.30 -2.61 -15.00
C VAL A 60 8.60 -3.94 -14.77
N LEU A 61 7.40 -3.89 -14.20
CA LEU A 61 6.57 -5.07 -13.99
C LEU A 61 6.10 -5.58 -15.35
N LYS A 62 6.23 -6.88 -15.62
CA LYS A 62 5.91 -7.46 -16.93
C LYS A 62 4.43 -7.28 -17.25
N SER A 63 4.11 -7.02 -18.52
CA SER A 63 2.74 -6.72 -18.98
C SER A 63 1.75 -7.85 -18.66
N ASN A 64 2.16 -9.11 -18.83
CA ASN A 64 1.33 -10.28 -18.53
C ASN A 64 1.00 -10.41 -17.04
N ILE A 65 1.88 -9.94 -16.14
CA ILE A 65 1.63 -9.94 -14.70
C ILE A 65 0.58 -8.89 -14.36
N VAL A 66 0.71 -7.67 -14.91
CA VAL A 66 -0.29 -6.60 -14.74
C VAL A 66 -1.64 -7.06 -15.29
N ALA A 67 -1.66 -7.62 -16.50
CA ALA A 67 -2.87 -8.10 -17.14
C ALA A 67 -3.57 -9.20 -16.33
N GLY A 68 -2.84 -10.25 -15.94
CA GLY A 68 -3.41 -11.36 -15.17
C GLY A 68 -3.91 -10.95 -13.79
N ARG A 69 -3.17 -10.06 -13.10
CA ARG A 69 -3.62 -9.51 -11.81
C ARG A 69 -4.84 -8.62 -11.96
N THR A 70 -4.87 -7.78 -13.00
CA THR A 70 -6.03 -6.93 -13.27
C THR A 70 -7.25 -7.80 -13.57
N LEU A 71 -7.11 -8.80 -14.44
CA LEU A 71 -8.18 -9.76 -14.74
C LEU A 71 -8.70 -10.46 -13.48
N SER A 72 -7.80 -10.91 -12.61
CA SER A 72 -8.15 -11.61 -11.36
C SER A 72 -8.81 -10.71 -10.31
N LEU A 73 -8.60 -9.40 -10.37
CA LEU A 73 -9.13 -8.44 -9.38
C LEU A 73 -10.35 -7.69 -9.93
N TYR A 74 -10.43 -7.53 -11.25
CA TYR A 74 -11.51 -6.85 -11.94
C TYR A 74 -12.75 -7.75 -11.98
N HIS A 75 -13.50 -7.74 -10.87
CA HIS A 75 -14.84 -8.31 -10.81
C HIS A 75 -15.86 -7.19 -11.05
N PRO A 76 -16.46 -7.10 -12.25
CA PRO A 76 -17.57 -6.18 -12.46
C PRO A 76 -18.71 -6.55 -11.51
N LEU A 77 -19.44 -5.53 -11.07
CA LEU A 77 -20.51 -5.70 -10.10
C LEU A 77 -21.55 -6.72 -10.61
N PRO A 78 -22.14 -7.54 -9.73
CA PRO A 78 -22.96 -8.69 -10.12
C PRO A 78 -24.21 -8.33 -10.96
N TRP A 79 -24.68 -7.07 -10.91
CA TRP A 79 -25.78 -6.57 -11.76
C TRP A 79 -25.32 -6.06 -13.14
N VAL A 80 -24.01 -5.95 -13.39
CA VAL A 80 -23.40 -5.49 -14.66
C VAL A 80 -22.80 -6.67 -15.43
N GLY A 81 -23.34 -7.87 -15.15
CA GLY A 81 -22.82 -9.17 -15.55
C GLY A 81 -22.09 -9.16 -16.87
N THR A 82 -20.76 -9.25 -16.81
CA THR A 82 -19.89 -9.64 -17.92
C THR A 82 -18.55 -10.01 -17.31
N SER A 83 -18.20 -11.30 -17.28
CA SER A 83 -16.81 -11.68 -17.00
C SER A 83 -15.92 -10.97 -18.01
N LEU A 84 -14.82 -10.38 -17.55
CA LEU A 84 -13.79 -9.87 -18.43
C LEU A 84 -12.93 -11.04 -18.89
N THR A 85 -12.51 -11.05 -20.15
CA THR A 85 -11.54 -11.99 -20.71
C THR A 85 -10.46 -11.24 -21.46
N ASP A 86 -9.41 -11.95 -21.87
CA ASP A 86 -8.40 -11.45 -22.82
C ASP A 86 -7.74 -10.13 -22.41
N MET A 87 -7.56 -9.92 -21.10
CA MET A 87 -6.89 -8.74 -20.60
C MET A 87 -5.45 -8.67 -21.13
N SER A 88 -5.08 -7.55 -21.73
CA SER A 88 -3.76 -7.28 -22.29
C SER A 88 -3.32 -5.88 -21.92
N CYS A 89 -2.04 -5.73 -21.57
CA CYS A 89 -1.44 -4.42 -21.32
C CYS A 89 -0.35 -4.18 -22.38
N PRO A 90 -0.36 -3.02 -23.07
CA PRO A 90 0.49 -2.80 -24.24
C PRO A 90 1.99 -2.85 -23.92
N THR A 91 2.34 -2.48 -22.70
CA THR A 91 3.71 -2.48 -22.19
C THR A 91 3.75 -2.98 -20.75
N GLY A 92 4.95 -3.21 -20.24
CA GLY A 92 5.15 -3.37 -18.80
C GLY A 92 4.84 -2.08 -18.04
N LEU A 93 4.56 -2.21 -16.75
CA LEU A 93 4.28 -1.09 -15.84
C LEU A 93 5.57 -0.67 -15.15
N LYS A 94 6.11 0.50 -15.52
CA LYS A 94 7.30 1.06 -14.88
C LYS A 94 7.02 1.30 -13.39
N ALA A 95 7.87 0.78 -12.51
CA ALA A 95 7.77 0.96 -11.07
C ALA A 95 8.25 2.35 -10.66
N VAL A 96 7.50 3.36 -11.09
CA VAL A 96 7.68 4.77 -10.71
C VAL A 96 6.32 5.31 -10.32
N ALA A 97 6.23 5.88 -9.12
CA ALA A 97 4.98 6.43 -8.60
C ALA A 97 4.38 7.44 -9.58
N GLY A 98 3.08 7.32 -9.83
CA GLY A 98 2.37 8.17 -10.79
C GLY A 98 2.36 7.65 -12.22
N THR A 99 3.16 6.64 -12.57
CA THR A 99 3.13 6.00 -13.90
C THR A 99 1.73 5.46 -14.19
N ARG A 100 1.26 5.65 -15.42
CA ARG A 100 -0.03 5.16 -15.89
C ARG A 100 0.13 4.40 -17.19
N LEU A 101 -0.72 3.40 -17.38
CA LEU A 101 -0.97 2.77 -18.67
C LEU A 101 -2.44 2.36 -18.73
N THR A 102 -2.92 2.05 -19.92
CA THR A 102 -4.27 1.50 -20.12
C THR A 102 -4.12 0.06 -20.57
N CYS A 103 -4.72 -0.86 -19.83
CA CYS A 103 -4.89 -2.23 -20.29
C CYS A 103 -6.24 -2.36 -20.98
N HIS A 104 -6.37 -3.33 -21.88
CA HIS A 104 -7.57 -3.60 -22.64
C HIS A 104 -8.06 -4.99 -22.32
N GLY A 105 -9.34 -5.15 -22.00
CA GLY A 105 -9.99 -6.44 -21.86
C GLY A 105 -11.24 -6.51 -22.71
N THR A 106 -11.80 -7.72 -22.82
CA THR A 106 -13.02 -7.98 -23.59
C THR A 106 -14.13 -8.37 -22.61
N ARG A 107 -15.32 -7.80 -22.77
CA ARG A 107 -16.50 -8.25 -22.02
C ARG A 107 -17.10 -9.50 -22.65
N GLY A 108 -17.94 -10.20 -21.89
CA GLY A 108 -18.70 -11.35 -22.40
C GLY A 108 -19.60 -11.06 -23.62
N ASP A 109 -19.93 -9.80 -23.91
CA ASP A 109 -20.66 -9.37 -25.10
C ASP A 109 -19.76 -9.07 -26.32
N GLY A 110 -18.44 -9.26 -26.18
CA GLY A 110 -17.43 -8.99 -27.20
C GLY A 110 -16.98 -7.52 -27.26
N SER A 111 -17.52 -6.63 -26.43
CA SER A 111 -17.09 -5.23 -26.39
C SER A 111 -15.73 -5.07 -25.69
N LEU A 112 -14.92 -4.12 -26.17
CA LEU A 112 -13.65 -3.77 -25.55
C LEU A 112 -13.86 -2.85 -24.33
N VAL A 113 -13.04 -3.06 -23.32
CA VAL A 113 -12.98 -2.26 -22.09
C VAL A 113 -11.58 -1.79 -21.86
N ASP A 114 -11.46 -0.49 -21.62
CA ASP A 114 -10.22 0.14 -21.21
C ASP A 114 -10.16 0.21 -19.68
N VAL A 115 -9.08 -0.32 -19.11
CA VAL A 115 -8.82 -0.35 -17.67
C VAL A 115 -7.57 0.46 -17.38
N PRO A 116 -7.70 1.70 -16.88
CA PRO A 116 -6.56 2.53 -16.52
C PRO A 116 -5.86 1.94 -15.29
N VAL A 117 -4.55 1.75 -15.39
CA VAL A 117 -3.68 1.29 -14.30
C VAL A 117 -2.77 2.44 -13.87
N LYS A 118 -2.55 2.59 -12.57
CA LYS A 118 -1.67 3.61 -11.99
C LYS A 118 -0.82 3.05 -10.86
N VAL A 119 0.48 3.35 -10.89
CA VAL A 119 1.38 3.11 -9.76
C VAL A 119 1.14 4.17 -8.68
N VAL A 120 0.92 3.71 -7.45
CA VAL A 120 0.66 4.57 -6.29
C VAL A 120 1.79 4.57 -5.28
N ALA A 121 2.54 3.48 -5.16
CA ALA A 121 3.72 3.41 -4.31
C ALA A 121 4.77 2.45 -4.90
N VAL A 122 6.03 2.69 -4.58
CA VAL A 122 7.17 1.89 -5.02
C VAL A 122 8.15 1.76 -3.86
N THR A 123 8.67 0.56 -3.65
CA THR A 123 9.84 0.30 -2.81
C THR A 123 10.98 -0.24 -3.67
N ASP A 124 12.11 -0.56 -3.04
CA ASP A 124 13.25 -1.23 -3.67
C ASP A 124 12.90 -2.60 -4.31
N SER A 125 11.90 -3.26 -3.77
CA SER A 125 11.57 -4.68 -4.02
C SER A 125 10.09 -4.92 -4.34
N SER A 126 9.26 -3.88 -4.35
CA SER A 126 7.83 -4.01 -4.62
C SER A 126 7.24 -2.78 -5.29
N VAL A 127 6.15 -2.98 -6.01
CA VAL A 127 5.34 -1.92 -6.60
C VAL A 127 3.89 -2.11 -6.17
N THR A 128 3.28 -1.05 -5.69
CA THR A 128 1.85 -0.99 -5.42
C THR A 128 1.18 -0.15 -6.48
N TRP A 129 0.18 -0.73 -7.12
CA TRP A 129 -0.55 -0.12 -8.21
C TRP A 129 -2.04 -0.41 -8.04
N LYS A 130 -2.86 0.38 -8.73
CA LYS A 130 -4.30 0.20 -8.74
C LYS A 130 -4.84 0.35 -10.15
N PHE A 131 -6.05 -0.12 -10.36
CA PHE A 131 -6.83 0.18 -11.55
C PHE A 131 -8.08 0.99 -11.21
N ASP A 132 -8.48 1.86 -12.13
CA ASP A 132 -9.71 2.63 -12.02
C ASP A 132 -10.84 1.90 -12.81
N ARG A 133 -12.10 2.17 -12.47
CA ARG A 133 -13.31 1.64 -13.14
C ARG A 133 -14.03 2.77 -13.88
#